data_AF-A0AAW2BUX4-F1
#
_entry.id   AF-A0AAW2BUX4-F1
#
_cell.length_a   1.000
_cell.length_b   1.000
_cell.length_c   1.000
_cell.angle_alpha   90.00
_cell.angle_beta   90.00
_cell.angle_gamma   90.00
#
_symmetry.space_group_name_H-M   'P 1'
#
loop_
_entity.id
_entity.type
_entity.pdbx_description
1 polymer ?
#
loop_
_entity_poly.entity_id
_entity_poly.type
_entity_poly.pdbx_seq_one_letter_code
_entity_poly.pdbx_strand_id
1 'polypeptide(L)'
;MLPFQNMTAVQAAFAVVNKGVRPIIPSDCLPVLSDIMTRCWDANPDVRPPFMEVVRMLENAETEIMTTVRKARFRYGYIMKVNLKEVKGLR
;
A
#
# COMPACT_ATOMS: atom_id res chain seq x y z
N MET A 1 7.64 0.71 12.31
CA MET A 1 8.39 1.98 12.53
C MET A 1 7.39 3.11 12.69
N LEU A 2 7.68 4.10 13.54
CA LEU A 2 6.89 5.33 13.63
C LEU A 2 7.57 6.42 12.78
N PRO A 3 6.80 7.31 12.11
CA PRO A 3 7.39 8.43 11.39
C PRO A 3 8.08 9.40 12.35
N PHE A 4 9.17 10.03 11.88
CA PHE A 4 9.87 11.12 12.57
C PHE A 4 10.42 10.80 13.98
N GLN A 5 10.83 9.55 14.25
CA GLN A 5 11.33 9.12 15.58
C GLN A 5 12.50 9.95 16.14
N ASN A 6 13.29 10.60 15.28
CA ASN A 6 14.43 11.44 15.68
C ASN A 6 14.07 12.94 15.80
N MET A 7 12.78 13.28 15.85
CA MET A 7 12.28 14.64 15.95
C MET A 7 11.40 14.80 17.18
N THR A 8 11.47 15.97 17.83
CA THR A 8 10.43 16.41 18.75
C THR A 8 9.15 16.75 17.97
N ALA A 9 8.01 16.84 18.67
CA ALA A 9 6.74 17.21 18.05
C ALA A 9 6.82 18.56 17.31
N VAL A 10 7.53 19.54 17.88
CA VAL A 10 7.74 20.87 17.24
C VAL A 10 8.60 20.75 15.99
N GLN A 11 9.67 19.96 16.02
CA GLN A 11 10.53 19.73 14.85
C GLN A 11 9.76 19.04 13.72
N ALA A 12 8.95 18.03 14.05
CA ALA A 12 8.11 17.33 13.07
C ALA A 12 7.06 18.26 12.46
N ALA A 13 6.34 19.03 13.28
CA ALA A 13 5.37 20.02 12.79
C ALA A 13 6.04 21.05 11.87
N PHE A 14 7.21 21.58 12.28
CA PHE A 14 7.97 22.51 11.46
C PHE A 14 8.38 21.90 10.11
N ALA A 15 8.90 20.67 10.11
CA ALA A 15 9.31 19.97 8.89
C ALA A 15 8.13 19.67 7.94
N VAL A 16 6.97 19.27 8.48
CA VAL A 16 5.77 18.95 7.70
C VAL A 16 5.20 20.22 7.04
N VAL A 17 5.10 21.32 7.79
CA VAL A 17 4.46 22.57 7.33
C VAL A 17 5.40 23.41 6.48
N ASN A 18 6.66 23.62 6.92
CA ASN A 18 7.57 24.56 6.27
C ASN A 18 8.47 23.91 5.21
N LYS A 19 8.76 22.60 5.34
CA LYS A 19 9.63 21.87 4.40
C LYS A 19 8.87 20.86 3.56
N GLY A 20 7.56 20.72 3.75
CA GLY A 20 6.73 19.76 3.02
C GLY A 20 7.11 18.30 3.26
N VAL A 21 7.84 17.98 4.34
CA VAL A 21 8.30 16.62 4.60
C VAL A 21 7.10 15.70 4.85
N ARG A 22 7.15 14.48 4.29
CA ARG A 22 6.20 13.39 4.50
C ARG A 22 6.95 12.09 4.82
N PRO A 23 6.33 11.11 5.48
CA PRO A 23 6.90 9.78 5.64
C PRO A 23 7.28 9.17 4.28
N ILE A 24 8.42 8.49 4.23
CA ILE A 24 8.86 7.77 3.02
C ILE A 24 7.91 6.60 2.79
N ILE A 25 7.35 6.52 1.59
CA ILE A 25 6.61 5.34 1.14
C ILE A 25 7.63 4.28 0.72
N PRO A 26 7.63 3.08 1.32
CA PRO A 26 8.52 2.00 0.92
C PRO A 26 8.34 1.62 -0.55
N SER A 27 9.42 1.20 -1.21
CA SER A 27 9.39 0.82 -2.64
C SER A 27 8.55 -0.42 -2.94
N ASP A 28 8.30 -1.25 -1.92
CA ASP A 28 7.45 -2.44 -1.97
C ASP A 28 6.00 -2.16 -1.56
N CYS A 29 5.64 -0.89 -1.30
CA CYS A 29 4.28 -0.50 -1.02
C CYS A 29 3.39 -0.73 -2.26
N LEU A 30 2.21 -1.31 -2.04
CA LEU A 30 1.25 -1.53 -3.12
C LEU A 30 0.81 -0.19 -3.71
N PRO A 31 0.72 -0.07 -5.05
CA PRO A 31 0.36 1.18 -5.71
C PRO A 31 -0.93 1.80 -5.16
N VAL A 32 -1.97 0.97 -4.93
CA VAL A 32 -3.26 1.41 -4.38
C VAL A 32 -3.14 2.06 -3.00
N LEU A 33 -2.23 1.58 -2.15
CA LEU A 33 -1.98 2.17 -0.83
C LEU A 33 -1.13 3.45 -0.94
N SER A 34 -0.15 3.47 -1.84
CA SER A 34 0.68 4.65 -2.09
C SER A 34 -0.14 5.84 -2.62
N ASP A 35 -1.13 5.59 -3.47
CA ASP A 35 -2.06 6.60 -3.97
C ASP A 35 -2.91 7.19 -2.84
N ILE A 36 -3.48 6.35 -1.98
CA ILE A 36 -4.25 6.80 -0.81
C ILE A 36 -3.40 7.70 0.08
N MET A 37 -2.18 7.27 0.42
CA MET A 37 -1.30 8.07 1.29
C MET A 37 -0.97 9.43 0.64
N THR A 38 -0.56 9.44 -0.62
CA THR A 38 -0.18 10.66 -1.35
C THR A 38 -1.32 11.66 -1.46
N ARG A 39 -2.53 11.21 -1.79
CA ARG A 39 -3.71 12.08 -1.87
C ARG A 39 -4.14 12.62 -0.50
N CYS A 40 -4.09 11.81 0.56
CA CYS A 40 -4.51 12.23 1.90
C CYS A 40 -3.61 13.33 2.50
N TRP A 41 -2.32 13.33 2.19
CA TRP A 41 -1.36 14.29 2.74
C TRP A 41 -0.80 15.29 1.73
N ASP A 42 -1.53 15.55 0.64
CA ASP A 42 -1.15 16.52 -0.38
C ASP A 42 -0.82 17.89 0.24
N ALA A 43 0.17 18.57 -0.33
CA ALA A 43 0.58 19.90 0.12
C ALA A 43 -0.53 20.92 -0.07
N ASN A 44 -1.31 20.81 -1.15
CA ASN A 44 -2.51 21.59 -1.38
C ASN A 44 -3.69 20.96 -0.60
N PRO A 45 -4.25 21.66 0.42
CA PRO A 45 -5.39 21.13 1.17
C PRO A 45 -6.65 20.95 0.30
N ASP A 46 -6.81 21.73 -0.77
CA ASP A 46 -8.03 21.75 -1.59
C ASP A 46 -8.18 20.49 -2.47
N VAL A 47 -7.09 19.77 -2.73
CA VAL A 47 -7.11 18.53 -3.53
C VAL A 47 -7.20 17.27 -2.68
N ARG A 48 -7.17 17.41 -1.35
CA ARG A 48 -7.29 16.26 -0.44
C ARG A 48 -8.69 15.65 -0.57
N PRO A 49 -8.80 14.32 -0.62
CA PRO A 49 -10.09 13.66 -0.78
C PRO A 49 -10.99 13.93 0.43
N PRO A 50 -12.31 14.16 0.23
CA PRO A 50 -13.26 14.15 1.32
C PRO A 50 -13.27 12.78 1.99
N PHE A 51 -13.64 12.74 3.28
CA PHE A 51 -13.56 11.51 4.07
C PHE A 51 -14.36 10.34 3.45
N MET A 52 -15.51 10.62 2.83
CA MET A 52 -16.30 9.61 2.12
C MET A 52 -15.54 8.99 0.93
N GLU A 53 -14.73 9.77 0.22
CA GLU A 53 -13.87 9.25 -0.83
C GLU A 53 -12.73 8.41 -0.25
N VAL A 54 -12.15 8.80 0.88
CA VAL A 54 -11.11 8.02 1.58
C VAL A 54 -11.63 6.63 1.94
N VAL A 55 -12.84 6.53 2.49
CA VAL A 55 -13.48 5.24 2.81
C VAL A 55 -13.59 4.37 1.56
N ARG A 56 -14.13 4.93 0.46
CA ARG A 56 -14.27 4.21 -0.81
C ARG A 56 -12.91 3.75 -1.38
N MET A 57 -11.88 4.59 -1.27
CA MET A 57 -10.53 4.20 -1.70
C MET A 57 -9.98 3.04 -0.86
N LEU A 58 -10.21 3.06 0.46
CA LEU A 58 -9.79 1.98 1.36
C LEU A 58 -10.53 0.66 1.09
N GLU A 59 -11.84 0.70 0.86
CA GLU A 59 -12.64 -0.48 0.48
C GLU A 59 -12.17 -1.10 -0.85
N ASN A 60 -11.83 -0.24 -1.82
CA ASN A 60 -11.25 -0.67 -3.09
C ASN A 60 -9.88 -1.31 -2.90
N ALA A 61 -9.01 -0.70 -2.07
CA ALA A 61 -7.70 -1.25 -1.74
C ALA A 61 -7.80 -2.62 -1.06
N GLU A 62 -8.72 -2.77 -0.11
CA GLU A 62 -9.00 -4.06 0.54
C GLU A 62 -9.38 -5.12 -0.50
N THR A 63 -10.28 -4.78 -1.41
CA THR A 63 -10.72 -5.69 -2.48
C THR A 63 -9.56 -6.08 -3.42
N GLU A 64 -8.74 -5.12 -3.84
CA GLU A 64 -7.58 -5.35 -4.72
C GLU A 64 -6.53 -6.25 -4.06
N ILE A 65 -6.21 -5.98 -2.79
CA ILE A 65 -5.28 -6.78 -2.00
C ILE A 65 -5.79 -8.21 -1.89
N MET A 66 -7.06 -8.39 -1.52
CA MET A 66 -7.65 -9.72 -1.34
C MET A 66 -7.72 -10.52 -2.63
N THR A 67 -8.02 -9.88 -3.76
CA THR A 67 -8.05 -10.56 -5.07
C THR A 67 -6.65 -10.94 -5.55
N THR A 68 -5.66 -10.08 -5.33
CA THR A 68 -4.26 -10.36 -5.68
C THR A 68 -3.70 -11.54 -4.88
N VAL A 69 -3.95 -11.57 -3.57
CA VAL A 69 -3.54 -12.69 -2.70
C VAL A 69 -4.22 -14.01 -3.13
N ARG A 70 -5.53 -13.98 -3.44
CA ARG A 70 -6.26 -15.16 -3.93
C ARG A 70 -5.69 -15.67 -5.26
N LYS A 71 -5.42 -14.78 -6.22
CA LYS A 71 -4.80 -15.13 -7.52
C LYS A 71 -3.40 -15.71 -7.33
N ALA A 72 -2.58 -15.12 -6.47
CA ALA A 72 -1.24 -15.61 -6.17
C ALA A 72 -1.29 -17.01 -5.54
N ARG A 73 -2.18 -17.23 -4.56
CA ARG A 73 -2.40 -18.54 -3.94
C ARG A 73 -2.86 -19.60 -4.96
N PHE A 74 -3.78 -19.25 -5.86
CA PHE A 74 -4.23 -20.16 -6.91
C PHE A 74 -3.11 -20.48 -7.90
N ARG A 75 -2.36 -19.48 -8.38
CA ARG A 75 -1.21 -19.67 -9.27
C ARG A 75 -0.16 -20.57 -8.63
N TYR A 76 0.21 -20.32 -7.38
CA TYR A 76 1.17 -21.15 -6.66
C TYR A 76 0.66 -22.58 -6.49
N GLY A 77 -0.62 -22.77 -6.15
CA GLY A 77 -1.24 -24.09 -6.07
C GLY A 77 -1.29 -24.83 -7.41
N TYR A 78 -1.50 -24.10 -8.51
CA TYR A 78 -1.43 -24.68 -9.87
C TYR A 78 -0.01 -25.08 -10.24
N ILE A 79 0.98 -24.20 -10.05
CA ILE A 79 2.40 -24.47 -10.33
C ILE A 79 2.88 -25.67 -9.50
N MET A 80 2.56 -25.72 -8.21
CA MET A 80 2.92 -26.86 -7.35
C MET A 80 2.26 -28.16 -7.83
N LYS A 81 1.00 -28.12 -8.31
CA LYS A 81 0.34 -29.29 -8.91
C LYS A 81 1.00 -29.74 -10.22
N VAL A 82 1.43 -28.80 -11.06
CA VAL A 82 2.16 -29.11 -12.30
C VAL A 82 3.51 -29.76 -11.97
N ASN A 83 4.31 -29.14 -11.09
CA ASN A 83 5.59 -29.69 -10.66
C ASN A 83 5.43 -31.08 -10.01
N LEU A 84 4.37 -31.29 -9.22
CA LEU A 84 4.09 -32.60 -8.62
C LEU A 84 3.72 -33.67 -9.67
N LYS A 85 3.00 -33.30 -10.73
CA LYS A 85 2.68 -34.21 -11.85
C LYS A 85 3.93 -34.56 -12.67
N GLU A 86 4.79 -33.58 -12.93
CA GLU A 86 6.08 -33.81 -13.61
C GLU A 86 7.00 -34.73 -12.80
N VAL A 87 7.16 -34.46 -11.50
CA VAL A 87 7.99 -35.29 -10.60
C VAL A 87 7.44 -36.72 -10.47
N LYS A 88 6.11 -36.89 -10.56
CA LYS A 88 5.48 -38.22 -10.47
C LYS A 88 5.36 -38.95 -11.81
N GLY A 89 5.83 -38.37 -12.94
CA GLY A 89 5.89 -39.05 -14.23
C GLY A 89 4.55 -39.58 -14.76
N LEU A 90 3.41 -39.09 -14.26
CA LEU A 90 2.07 -39.48 -14.71
C LEU A 90 1.75 -38.69 -15.98
N ARG A 91 2.10 -39.26 -17.12
CA ARG A 91 1.64 -38.83 -18.45
C ARG A 91 0.26 -39.41 -18.75
#